data_AF-A0A151BR37-F1
#
_entry.id   AF-A0A151BR37-F1
#
_cell.length_a   1.000
_cell.length_b   1.000
_cell.length_c   1.000
_cell.angle_alpha   90.00
_cell.angle_beta   90.00
_cell.angle_gamma   90.00
#
_symmetry.space_group_name_H-M   'P 1'
#
loop_
_entity.id
_entity.type
_entity.pdbx_description
1 polymer ?
#
loop_
_entity_poly.entity_id
_entity_poly.type
_entity_poly.pdbx_seq_one_letter_code
_entity_poly.pdbx_strand_id
1 'polypeptide(L)' 'TDMQKEGVIEPLTVKEQAIKSAAEAASMILRIDDIIAASKPKETETEKEEGKEEESETPEF' A
#
# COMPACT_ATOMS: atom_id res chain seq x y z
N THR A 1 -23.37 -12.55 -28.79
CA THR A 1 -23.99 -11.47 -29.57
C THR A 1 -22.89 -10.68 -30.27
N ASP A 2 -23.07 -10.32 -31.54
CA ASP A 2 -22.04 -9.63 -32.34
C ASP A 2 -22.31 -8.13 -32.36
N MET A 3 -21.57 -7.37 -31.55
CA MET A 3 -21.79 -5.93 -31.33
C MET A 3 -21.56 -5.10 -32.60
N GLN A 4 -20.68 -5.55 -33.50
CA GLN A 4 -20.47 -4.86 -34.78
C GLN A 4 -21.66 -5.06 -35.71
N LYS A 5 -22.20 -6.28 -35.78
CA LYS A 5 -23.40 -6.57 -36.59
C LYS A 5 -24.65 -5.86 -36.08
N GLU A 6 -24.72 -5.59 -34.78
CA GLU A 6 -25.83 -4.85 -34.16
C GLU A 6 -25.66 -3.32 -34.21
N GLY A 7 -24.56 -2.83 -34.79
CA GLY A 7 -24.29 -1.39 -34.91
C GLY A 7 -23.99 -0.70 -33.58
N VAL A 8 -23.68 -1.46 -32.53
CA VAL A 8 -23.31 -0.93 -31.21
C VAL A 8 -21.84 -0.53 -31.25
N ILE A 9 -21.60 0.77 -31.47
CA ILE A 9 -20.27 1.35 -31.60
C ILE A 9 -20.07 2.41 -30.53
N GLU A 10 -18.90 2.38 -29.90
CA GLU A 10 -18.51 3.30 -28.83
C GLU A 10 -17.35 4.17 -29.30
N PRO A 11 -17.28 5.46 -28.90
CA PRO A 11 -16.12 6.29 -29.17
C PRO A 11 -14.88 5.72 -28.50
N LEU A 12 -13.78 5.61 -29.27
CA LEU A 12 -12.50 5.09 -28.77
C LEU A 12 -12.03 5.80 -27.51
N THR A 13 -12.16 7.13 -27.48
CA THR A 13 -11.75 7.98 -26.36
C THR A 13 -12.46 7.62 -25.06
N VAL A 14 -13.73 7.21 -25.11
CA VAL A 14 -14.50 6.81 -23.93
C VAL A 14 -14.00 5.47 -23.40
N LYS A 15 -13.74 4.49 -24.28
CA LYS A 15 -13.19 3.19 -23.88
C LYS A 15 -11.77 3.32 -23.32
N GLU A 16 -10.92 4.11 -23.95
CA GLU A 16 -9.58 4.37 -23.46
C GLU A 16 -9.60 5.02 -22.07
N GLN A 17 -10.44 6.04 -21.89
CA GLN A 17 -10.54 6.72 -20.60
C GLN A 17 -11.12 5.81 -19.51
N ALA A 18 -12.11 4.99 -19.85
CA ALA A 18 -12.67 4.02 -18.92
C ALA A 18 -11.61 3.02 -18.42
N ILE A 19 -10.77 2.50 -19.33
CA ILE A 19 -9.69 1.58 -18.96
C ILE A 19 -8.63 2.28 -18.09
N LYS A 20 -8.20 3.48 -18.48
CA LYS A 20 -7.21 4.27 -17.72
C LYS A 20 -7.71 4.57 -16.30
N SER A 21 -8.93 5.07 -16.17
CA SER A 21 -9.55 5.39 -14.88
C SER A 21 -9.73 4.15 -14.01
N ALA A 22 -10.16 3.02 -14.59
CA ALA A 22 -10.27 1.76 -13.86
C ALA A 22 -8.90 1.27 -13.35
N ALA A 23 -7.85 1.38 -14.17
CA ALA A 23 -6.50 1.00 -13.78
C ALA A 23 -5.94 1.88 -12.66
N GLU A 24 -6.15 3.20 -12.73
CA GLU A 24 -5.75 4.13 -11.67
C GLU A 24 -6.45 3.83 -10.35
N ALA A 25 -7.78 3.62 -10.38
CA ALA A 25 -8.56 3.29 -9.20
C ALA A 25 -8.14 1.95 -8.58
N ALA A 26 -7.95 0.91 -9.41
CA ALA A 26 -7.47 -0.39 -8.95
C ALA A 26 -6.07 -0.29 -8.32
N SER A 27 -5.17 0.48 -8.94
CA SER A 27 -3.84 0.74 -8.40
C SER A 27 -3.87 1.48 -7.06
N MET A 28 -4.81 2.41 -6.87
CA MET A 28 -4.99 3.08 -5.58
C MET A 28 -5.42 2.08 -4.50
N ILE A 29 -6.42 1.25 -4.81
CA ILE A 29 -6.95 0.24 -3.86
C ILE A 29 -5.87 -0.72 -3.40
N LEU A 30 -5.05 -1.25 -4.33
CA LEU A 30 -3.95 -2.17 -3.99
C LEU A 30 -2.87 -1.52 -3.14
N ARG A 31 -2.66 -0.20 -3.25
CA ARG A 31 -1.65 0.55 -2.50
C ARG A 31 -2.11 1.02 -1.12
N ILE A 32 -3.37 0.79 -0.75
CA ILE A 32 -3.89 1.22 0.56
C ILE A 32 -3.10 0.58 1.70
N ASP A 33 -2.72 -0.70 1.58
CA ASP A 33 -1.97 -1.40 2.62
C ASP A 33 -0.60 -0.73 2.88
N ASP A 34 0.10 -0.35 1.80
CA ASP A 34 1.39 0.36 1.88
C ASP A 34 1.23 1.76 2.49
N ILE A 35 0.16 2.48 2.12
CA ILE A 35 -0.13 3.82 2.65
C ILE A 35 -0.45 3.75 4.15
N ILE A 36 -1.21 2.75 4.60
CA ILE A 36 -1.54 2.55 6.02
C ILE A 36 -0.30 2.17 6.82
N ALA A 37 0.58 1.31 6.29
CA ALA A 37 1.84 0.94 6.94
C ALA A 37 2.79 2.14 7.10
N ALA A 38 2.87 2.99 6.08
CA ALA A 38 3.70 4.19 6.08
C ALA A 38 3.16 5.35 6.95
N SER A 39 1.86 5.35 7.28
CA SER A 39 1.21 6.42 8.04
C SER A 39 1.10 6.17 9.54
N LYS A 40 1.59 5.03 10.05
CA LYS A 40 1.78 4.84 11.51
C LYS A 40 2.82 5.85 12.00
N PRO A 41 2.46 6.79 12.90
CA PRO A 41 3.46 7.65 13.51
C PRO A 41 4.47 6.78 14.27
N LYS A 42 5.77 7.10 14.13
CA LYS A 42 6.84 6.52 14.95
C LYS A 42 6.67 6.97 16.40
N GLU A 43 5.70 6.41 17.09
CA GLU A 43 5.67 6.37 18.55
C GLU A 43 6.04 4.93 18.92
N THR A 44 7.04 4.77 19.80
CA THR A 44 7.62 3.51 20.29
C THR A 44 8.69 2.82 19.43
N GLU A 45 9.80 3.50 19.14
CA GLU A 45 11.12 2.83 18.97
C GLU A 45 12.17 3.31 20.00
N THR A 46 11.83 4.25 20.90
CA THR A 46 12.76 4.79 21.92
C THR A 46 12.70 4.12 23.29
N GLU A 47 11.87 3.09 23.53
CA GLU A 47 11.74 2.47 24.87
C GLU A 47 12.16 0.99 24.94
N LYS A 48 12.86 0.43 23.93
CA LYS A 48 13.28 -0.98 23.95
C LYS A 48 14.78 -1.25 23.95
N GLU A 49 15.63 -0.23 24.02
CA GLU A 49 17.09 -0.42 24.14
C GLU A 49 17.69 -0.09 25.51
N GLU A 50 16.96 0.46 26.49
CA GLU A 50 17.53 0.79 27.82
C GLU A 50 17.39 -0.31 28.89
N GLY A 51 16.97 -1.53 28.52
CA GLY A 51 16.53 -2.54 29.51
C GLY A 51 17.33 -3.84 29.59
N LYS A 52 18.50 -3.98 28.95
CA LYS A 52 19.25 -5.24 29.01
C LYS A 52 20.75 -5.02 28.87
N GLU A 53 21.49 -5.56 29.83
CA GLU A 53 22.95 -5.66 29.93
C GLU A 53 23.67 -4.61 30.83
N GLU A 54 23.06 -4.27 31.98
CA GLU A 54 23.84 -4.10 33.23
C GLU A 54 23.66 -5.36 34.10
N GLU A 55 24.19 -6.50 33.66
CA GLU A 55 24.46 -7.64 34.54
C GLU A 55 25.47 -8.59 33.89
N SER A 56 26.74 -8.17 33.84
CA SER A 56 27.84 -9.13 33.73
C SER A 56 28.97 -8.73 34.70
N GLU A 57 28.83 -9.31 35.90
CA GLU A 57 29.91 -9.81 36.74
C GLU A 57 30.94 -8.81 37.27
N THR A 58 30.66 -8.26 38.46
CA THR A 58 31.69 -8.31 39.51
C THR A 58 31.12 -9.03 40.74
N PRO A 59 31.71 -10.17 41.09
CA PRO A 59 31.92 -10.48 42.49
C PRO A 59 33.42 -10.59 42.78
N GLU A 60 33.84 -9.67 43.65
CA GLU A 60 34.92 -9.71 44.64
C GLU A 60 35.91 -10.89 44.57
N PHE A 61 37.18 -10.58 44.27
CA PHE A 61 38.32 -10.81 45.17
C PHE A 61 39.41 -9.75 44.93
#